data_AF-A0A2J6HDV3-F1
#
_entry.id   AF-A0A2J6HDV3-F1
#
_cell.length_a   1.000
_cell.length_b   1.000
_cell.length_c   1.000
_cell.angle_alpha   90.00
_cell.angle_beta   90.00
_cell.angle_gamma   90.00
#
_symmetry.space_group_name_H-M   'P 1'
#
loop_
_entity.id
_entity.type
_entity.pdbx_description
1 polymer ?
#
loop_
_entity_poly.entity_id
_entity_poly.type
_entity_poly.pdbx_seq_one_letter_code
_entity_poly.pdbx_strand_id
1 'polypeptide(L)'
;AQPAEAQKILQELRSIIKEAAPDAVEVLNYKVPSFTLVPAGKRDQQIMMAGYAKFVGFYPFPTTMEKFADELKEFKQGKGSVQFPFNKPLPKDLIIRMVKYRKDEILREWK
;
A
#
# COMPACT_ATOMS: atom_id res chain seq x y z
N ALA A 1 1.19 11.51 18.68
CA ALA A 1 2.40 10.93 18.07
C ALA A 1 2.10 9.49 17.68
N GLN A 2 2.54 9.03 16.50
CA GLN A 2 2.44 7.60 16.14
C GLN A 2 3.46 6.78 16.96
N PRO A 3 3.15 5.53 17.35
CA PRO A 3 4.08 4.66 18.06
C PRO A 3 5.37 4.42 17.25
N ALA A 4 6.50 4.26 17.92
CA ALA A 4 7.80 4.01 17.27
C ALA A 4 7.77 2.75 16.37
N GLU A 5 7.05 1.71 16.78
CA GLU A 5 6.86 0.49 15.98
C GLU A 5 6.12 0.76 14.66
N ALA A 6 5.06 1.59 14.71
CA ALA A 6 4.30 1.97 13.54
C ALA A 6 5.19 2.72 12.53
N GLN A 7 6.06 3.61 13.02
CA GLN A 7 7.00 4.34 12.17
C GLN A 7 8.00 3.41 11.48
N LYS A 8 8.52 2.40 12.19
CA LYS A 8 9.45 1.42 11.61
C LYS A 8 8.79 0.64 10.47
N ILE A 9 7.57 0.14 10.69
CA ILE A 9 6.84 -0.65 9.69
C ILE A 9 6.38 0.23 8.52
N LEU A 10 5.98 1.48 8.76
CA LEU A 10 5.67 2.44 7.69
C LEU A 10 6.88 2.73 6.82
N GLN A 11 8.07 2.88 7.42
CA GLN A 11 9.31 3.08 6.67
C GLN A 11 9.67 1.86 5.83
N GLU A 12 9.51 0.66 6.38
CA GLU A 12 9.72 -0.59 5.65
C GLU A 12 8.75 -0.72 4.47
N LEU A 13 7.45 -0.49 4.72
CA LEU A 13 6.42 -0.47 3.68
C LEU A 13 6.73 0.54 2.57
N ARG A 14 7.16 1.75 2.94
CA ARG A 14 7.59 2.78 1.98
C ARG A 14 8.75 2.31 1.11
N SER A 15 9.75 1.68 1.70
CA SER A 15 10.90 1.14 0.95
C SER A 15 10.45 0.06 -0.03
N ILE A 16 9.53 -0.82 0.39
CA ILE A 16 8.98 -1.87 -0.47
C ILE A 16 8.18 -1.29 -1.65
N ILE A 17 7.36 -0.27 -1.39
CA ILE A 17 6.60 0.42 -2.46
C ILE A 17 7.55 1.05 -3.48
N LYS A 18 8.60 1.74 -3.01
CA LYS A 18 9.61 2.34 -3.91
C LYS A 18 10.43 1.30 -4.66
N GLU A 19 10.71 0.15 -4.07
CA GLU A 19 11.38 -0.96 -4.76
C GLU A 19 10.49 -1.54 -5.87
N ALA A 20 9.19 -1.66 -5.62
CA ALA A 20 8.22 -2.15 -6.59
C ALA A 20 7.93 -1.15 -7.71
N ALA A 21 7.90 0.14 -7.38
CA ALA A 21 7.62 1.25 -8.28
C ALA A 21 8.61 2.40 -7.99
N PRO A 22 9.81 2.40 -8.60
CA PRO A 22 10.81 3.45 -8.36
C PRO A 22 10.35 4.83 -8.85
N ASP A 23 9.46 4.87 -9.85
CA ASP A 23 8.82 6.10 -10.33
C ASP A 23 7.70 6.61 -9.42
N ALA A 24 7.37 5.89 -8.33
CA ALA A 24 6.27 6.27 -7.47
C ALA A 24 6.58 7.57 -6.72
N VAL A 25 5.68 8.55 -6.81
CA VAL A 25 5.81 9.83 -6.14
C VAL A 25 5.02 9.81 -4.84
N GLU A 26 5.71 10.03 -3.73
CA GLU A 26 5.09 10.19 -2.41
C GLU A 26 4.41 11.57 -2.35
N VAL A 27 3.14 11.57 -1.99
CA VAL A 27 2.27 12.75 -1.85
C VAL A 27 1.47 12.66 -0.57
N LEU A 28 1.08 13.80 -0.02
CA LEU A 28 0.19 13.87 1.14
C LEU A 28 -1.25 14.06 0.65
N ASN A 29 -2.07 13.02 0.80
CA ASN A 29 -3.50 13.10 0.52
C ASN A 29 -4.28 13.09 1.85
N TYR A 30 -5.04 14.15 2.15
CA TYR A 30 -5.75 14.31 3.43
C TYR A 30 -4.88 14.08 4.68
N LYS A 31 -3.62 14.54 4.66
CA LYS A 31 -2.61 14.33 5.71
C LYS A 31 -2.18 12.86 5.91
N VAL A 32 -2.54 11.97 4.98
CA VAL A 32 -2.12 10.57 4.97
C VAL A 32 -1.04 10.38 3.89
N PRO A 33 0.10 9.74 4.22
CA PRO A 33 1.11 9.37 3.23
C PRO A 33 0.51 8.50 2.13
N SER A 34 0.61 8.97 0.89
CA SER A 34 0.04 8.34 -0.29
C SER A 34 1.08 8.28 -1.41
N PHE A 35 0.96 7.32 -2.32
CA PHE A 35 1.91 7.09 -3.40
C PHE A 35 1.18 7.10 -4.73
N THR A 36 1.64 7.96 -5.63
CA THR A 36 1.17 7.98 -7.02
C THR A 36 2.07 7.08 -7.84
N LEU A 37 1.55 5.97 -8.35
CA LEU A 37 2.35 4.93 -9.02
C LEU A 37 2.74 5.25 -10.48
N VAL A 38 2.09 6.24 -11.08
CA VAL A 38 2.31 6.68 -12.46
C VAL A 38 2.43 8.20 -12.52
N PRO A 39 3.22 8.75 -13.47
CA PRO A 39 3.24 10.19 -13.71
C PRO A 39 1.84 10.69 -14.07
N ALA A 40 1.42 11.81 -13.45
CA ALA A 40 0.06 12.37 -13.56
C ALA A 40 -1.09 11.46 -13.08
N GLY A 41 -0.81 10.45 -12.25
CA GLY A 41 -1.84 9.61 -11.65
C GLY A 41 -2.85 10.40 -10.81
N LYS A 42 -4.12 10.00 -10.86
CA LYS A 42 -5.20 10.67 -10.12
C LYS A 42 -5.13 10.33 -8.63
N ARG A 43 -5.67 11.21 -7.77
CA ARG A 43 -5.77 10.97 -6.31
C ARG A 43 -6.50 9.67 -5.96
N ASP A 44 -7.49 9.28 -6.75
CA ASP A 44 -8.25 8.04 -6.55
C ASP A 44 -7.43 6.77 -6.83
N GLN A 45 -6.38 6.88 -7.66
CA GLN A 45 -5.52 5.76 -8.04
C GLN A 45 -4.30 5.62 -7.12
N GLN A 46 -4.18 6.47 -6.10
CA GLN A 46 -3.05 6.45 -5.18
C GLN A 46 -3.17 5.30 -4.18
N ILE A 47 -2.00 4.75 -3.82
CA ILE A 47 -1.91 3.81 -2.72
C ILE A 47 -1.68 4.59 -1.44
N MET A 48 -2.46 4.33 -0.40
CA MET A 48 -2.31 5.02 0.89
C MET A 48 -1.72 4.10 1.94
N MET A 49 -1.03 4.67 2.93
CA MET A 49 -0.58 3.96 4.12
C MET A 49 -0.85 4.76 5.39
N ALA A 50 -1.34 4.09 6.42
CA ALA A 50 -1.68 4.71 7.70
C ALA A 50 -1.16 3.88 8.88
N GLY A 51 -0.39 4.50 9.77
CA GLY A 51 0.07 3.88 11.00
C GLY A 51 -0.96 4.04 12.12
N TYR A 52 -1.41 2.93 12.68
CA TYR A 52 -2.32 2.87 13.83
C TYR A 52 -1.57 2.41 15.10
N ALA A 53 -2.28 2.31 16.23
CA ALA A 53 -1.68 1.94 17.51
C ALA A 53 -1.12 0.51 17.56
N LYS A 54 -1.66 -0.42 16.75
CA LYS A 54 -1.32 -1.87 16.80
C LYS A 54 -0.99 -2.48 15.44
N PHE A 55 -1.20 -1.73 14.35
CA PHE A 55 -1.04 -2.22 12.98
C PHE A 55 -0.78 -1.05 12.02
N VAL A 56 -0.27 -1.38 10.83
CA VAL A 56 -0.24 -0.47 9.68
C VAL A 56 -1.36 -0.85 8.72
N GLY A 57 -2.21 0.10 8.38
CA GLY A 57 -3.19 -0.03 7.32
C GLY A 57 -2.56 0.29 5.97
N PHE A 58 -2.75 -0.59 5.01
CA PHE A 58 -2.31 -0.43 3.62
C PHE A 58 -3.52 -0.45 2.70
N TYR A 59 -3.57 0.51 1.77
CA TYR A 59 -4.72 0.77 0.91
C TYR A 59 -4.29 0.70 -0.56
N PRO A 60 -4.14 -0.51 -1.13
CA PRO A 60 -3.62 -0.73 -2.48
C PRO A 60 -4.67 -0.62 -3.59
N PHE A 61 -5.91 -0.21 -3.25
CA PHE A 61 -7.11 -0.17 -4.11
C PHE A 61 -7.95 -1.48 -4.09
N PRO A 62 -9.29 -1.41 -4.25
CA PRO A 62 -10.18 -2.57 -4.17
C PRO A 62 -9.87 -3.69 -5.17
N THR A 63 -9.60 -3.36 -6.44
CA THR A 63 -9.29 -4.35 -7.48
C THR A 63 -8.03 -5.15 -7.15
N THR A 64 -7.01 -4.49 -6.61
CA THR A 64 -5.80 -5.14 -6.10
C THR A 64 -6.13 -6.06 -4.92
N MET A 65 -6.98 -5.62 -3.98
CA MET A 65 -7.40 -6.46 -2.85
C MET A 65 -8.13 -7.71 -3.33
N GLU A 66 -9.01 -7.60 -4.34
CA GLU A 66 -9.73 -8.72 -4.92
C GLU A 66 -8.78 -9.71 -5.62
N LYS A 67 -7.81 -9.20 -6.39
CA LYS A 67 -6.82 -10.03 -7.09
C LYS A 67 -5.96 -10.86 -6.13
N PHE A 68 -5.60 -10.30 -4.98
CA PHE A 68 -4.74 -10.91 -3.97
C PHE A 68 -5.53 -11.42 -2.76
N ALA A 69 -6.86 -11.53 -2.85
CA ALA A 69 -7.73 -11.84 -1.73
C ALA A 69 -7.35 -13.15 -1.02
N ASP A 70 -6.90 -14.16 -1.77
CA ASP A 70 -6.49 -15.46 -1.25
C ASP A 70 -5.25 -15.38 -0.35
N GLU A 71 -4.22 -14.67 -0.80
CA GLU A 71 -2.98 -14.45 -0.06
C GLU A 71 -3.19 -13.52 1.15
N LEU A 72 -4.17 -12.61 1.05
CA LEU A 72 -4.53 -11.70 2.13
C LEU A 72 -5.41 -12.36 3.20
N LYS A 73 -5.89 -13.61 3.02
CA LYS A 73 -6.76 -14.30 4.00
C LYS A 73 -6.12 -14.41 5.39
N GLU A 74 -4.80 -14.48 5.45
CA GLU A 74 -4.04 -14.55 6.71
C GLU A 74 -3.98 -13.22 7.48
N PHE A 75 -4.38 -12.12 6.83
CA PHE A 75 -4.36 -10.76 7.36
C PHE A 75 -5.78 -10.23 7.53
N LYS A 76 -5.93 -9.24 8.41
CA LYS A 76 -7.23 -8.59 8.61
C LYS A 76 -7.48 -7.61 7.47
N GLN A 77 -8.56 -7.84 6.72
CA GLN A 77 -8.95 -7.03 5.56
C GLN A 77 -10.12 -6.09 5.91
N GLY A 78 -10.18 -4.94 5.25
CA GLY A 78 -11.31 -4.01 5.23
C GLY A 78 -11.80 -3.80 3.79
N LYS A 79 -12.80 -2.93 3.60
CA LYS A 79 -13.28 -2.53 2.26
C LYS A 79 -12.16 -1.79 1.52
N GLY A 80 -11.34 -2.52 0.74
CA GLY A 80 -10.23 -1.96 -0.04
C GLY A 80 -8.92 -1.76 0.75
N SER A 81 -8.74 -2.41 1.90
CA SER A 81 -7.52 -2.26 2.70
C SER A 81 -7.12 -3.53 3.43
N VAL A 82 -5.83 -3.65 3.75
CA VAL A 82 -5.29 -4.72 4.58
C VAL A 82 -4.57 -4.14 5.79
N GLN A 83 -4.67 -4.81 6.94
CA GLN A 83 -4.02 -4.43 8.18
C GLN A 83 -2.85 -5.38 8.45
N PHE A 84 -1.65 -4.80 8.51
CA PHE A 84 -0.43 -5.50 8.86
C PHE A 84 -0.15 -5.32 10.37
N PRO A 85 -0.31 -6.36 11.20
CA PRO A 85 -0.05 -6.27 12.63
C PRO A 85 1.45 -6.19 12.92
N PHE A 86 1.84 -5.50 13.99
CA PHE A 86 3.26 -5.33 14.34
C PHE A 86 3.95 -6.63 14.77
N ASN A 87 3.16 -7.62 15.19
CA ASN A 87 3.65 -8.92 15.65
C ASN A 87 3.88 -9.93 14.50
N LYS A 88 3.72 -9.51 13.24
CA LYS A 88 4.06 -10.33 12.07
C LYS A 88 4.99 -9.56 11.13
N PRO A 89 5.94 -10.23 10.47
CA PRO A 89 6.75 -9.59 9.45
C PRO A 89 5.86 -9.13 8.28
N LEU A 90 6.23 -8.02 7.64
CA LEU A 90 5.56 -7.57 6.43
C LEU A 90 5.77 -8.59 5.30
N PRO A 91 4.72 -8.99 4.57
CA PRO A 91 4.86 -9.88 3.42
C PRO A 91 5.41 -9.10 2.23
N LYS A 92 6.73 -8.84 2.23
CA LYS A 92 7.41 -7.99 1.26
C LYS A 92 7.08 -8.39 -0.19
N ASP A 93 7.18 -9.67 -0.51
CA ASP A 93 6.92 -10.18 -1.86
C ASP A 93 5.47 -9.91 -2.32
N LEU A 94 4.50 -10.15 -1.44
CA LEU A 94 3.08 -9.88 -1.71
C LEU A 94 2.86 -8.39 -1.99
N ILE A 95 3.40 -7.51 -1.13
CA ILE A 95 3.26 -6.05 -1.29
C ILE A 95 3.87 -5.61 -2.62
N ILE A 96 5.03 -6.13 -3.01
CA ILE A 96 5.66 -5.81 -4.31
C ILE A 96 4.74 -6.22 -5.47
N ARG A 97 4.20 -7.43 -5.43
CA ARG A 97 3.29 -7.93 -6.48
C ARG A 97 2.02 -7.09 -6.55
N MET A 98 1.45 -6.70 -5.41
CA MET A 98 0.29 -5.81 -5.34
C MET A 98 0.55 -4.43 -5.95
N VAL A 99 1.68 -3.80 -5.58
CA VAL A 99 2.04 -2.47 -6.09
C VAL A 99 2.31 -2.50 -7.59
N LYS A 100 3.04 -3.52 -8.08
CA LYS A 100 3.28 -3.71 -9.52
C LYS A 100 1.99 -3.95 -10.29
N TYR A 101 1.12 -4.81 -9.76
CA TYR A 101 -0.20 -5.07 -10.36
C TYR A 101 -1.02 -3.79 -10.45
N ARG A 102 -1.11 -3.00 -9.37
CA ARG A 102 -1.87 -1.75 -9.39
C ARG A 102 -1.28 -0.74 -10.38
N LYS A 103 0.06 -0.63 -10.46
CA LYS A 103 0.72 0.23 -11.46
C LYS A 103 0.36 -0.19 -12.88
N ASP A 104 0.42 -1.48 -13.19
CA ASP A 104 0.08 -2.03 -14.50
C ASP A 104 -1.40 -1.82 -14.84
N GLU A 105 -2.30 -2.02 -13.87
CA GLU A 105 -3.73 -1.77 -14.02
C GLU A 105 -4.01 -0.30 -14.38
N ILE A 106 -3.43 0.65 -13.65
CA ILE A 106 -3.59 2.09 -13.94
C ILE A 106 -3.10 2.43 -15.35
N LEU A 107 -1.98 1.84 -15.79
CA LEU A 107 -1.44 2.06 -17.14
C LEU A 107 -2.35 1.47 -18.24
N ARG A 108 -3.03 0.35 -17.96
CA ARG A 108 -4.01 -0.25 -18.89
C ARG A 108 -5.28 0.57 -18.97
N GLU A 109 -5.78 1.08 -17.84
CA GLU A 109 -6.96 1.96 -17.80
C GLU A 109 -6.74 3.30 -18.54
N TRP A 110 -5.49 3.68 -18.80
CA TRP A 110 -5.13 4.90 -19.56
C TRP A 110 -5.15 4.72 -21.08
N LYS A 111 -5.11 3.49 -21.60
CA LYS A 111 -5.18 3.19 -23.04
C LYS A 111 -6.60 3.14 -23.55
#